data_AF-A0AAP3GAQ4-F1
#
_entry.id   AF-A0AAP3GAQ4-F1
#
_cell.length_a   1.000
_cell.length_b   1.000
_cell.length_c   1.000
_cell.angle_alpha   90.00
_cell.angle_beta   90.00
_cell.angle_gamma   90.00
#
_symmetry.space_group_name_H-M   'P 1'
#
loop_
_entity.id
_entity.type
_entity.pdbx_description
1 polymer ?
#
loop_
_entity_poly.entity_id
_entity_poly.type
_entity_poly.pdbx_seq_one_letter_code
_entity_poly.pdbx_strand_id
1 'polypeptide(L)'
;MSVFDSYNDSKDDGSAKTKGGYVIDIDGEIARVHLDIKVIKSGIDGSAHGAVYLIGQEPSGKFIVLGPTLSETVGAKFPEGINDESDQTEFRAHAALFQDPSRLLTWYLGIGASESHGFPRSIPDLKEAILDQVEFIEQIAGIAVGASLDVAGIKFVRTSIR
;
A
#
# COMPACT_ATOMS: atom_id res chain seq x y z
N MET A 1 -7.21 -1.75 -23.69
CA MET A 1 -7.09 -2.16 -22.28
C MET A 1 -8.21 -1.49 -21.52
N SER A 2 -9.03 -2.26 -20.80
CA SER A 2 -10.07 -1.73 -19.92
C SER A 2 -9.55 -1.77 -18.48
N VAL A 3 -9.37 -0.60 -17.88
CA VAL A 3 -9.04 -0.46 -16.45
C VAL A 3 -10.21 -0.98 -15.64
N PHE A 4 -9.96 -1.92 -14.74
CA PHE A 4 -10.98 -2.46 -13.85
C PHE A 4 -11.13 -1.59 -12.61
N ASP A 5 -10.01 -1.25 -11.96
CA ASP A 5 -9.99 -0.39 -10.78
C ASP A 5 -8.61 0.29 -10.63
N SER A 6 -8.58 1.45 -10.00
CA SER A 6 -7.33 2.15 -9.70
C SER A 6 -7.53 3.09 -8.53
N TYR A 7 -6.51 3.22 -7.69
CA TYR A 7 -6.53 4.18 -6.60
C TYR A 7 -5.13 4.71 -6.33
N ASN A 8 -5.03 5.98 -5.98
CA ASN A 8 -3.80 6.59 -5.49
C ASN A 8 -4.12 7.48 -4.29
N ASP A 9 -3.17 7.56 -3.38
CA ASP A 9 -3.26 8.44 -2.22
C ASP A 9 -1.84 8.77 -1.72
N SER A 10 -1.76 9.52 -0.64
CA SER A 10 -0.51 9.82 0.01
C SER A 10 -0.62 9.76 1.53
N LYS A 11 0.53 9.55 2.14
CA LYS A 11 0.76 9.71 3.56
C LYS A 11 1.94 10.64 3.78
N ASP A 12 1.80 11.50 4.78
CA ASP A 12 2.84 12.42 5.24
C ASP A 12 3.23 12.05 6.68
N ASP A 13 4.51 12.16 7.01
CA ASP A 13 5.07 12.09 8.36
C ASP A 13 6.23 13.09 8.48
N GLY A 14 6.01 14.20 9.18
CA GLY A 14 6.98 15.29 9.25
C GLY A 14 7.33 15.86 7.87
N SER A 15 8.61 15.77 7.50
CA SER A 15 9.17 16.17 6.20
C SER A 15 9.28 15.01 5.19
N ALA A 16 8.86 13.80 5.56
CA ALA A 16 8.71 12.65 4.68
C ALA A 16 7.28 12.60 4.11
N LYS A 17 7.19 12.33 2.80
CA LYS A 17 5.93 12.11 2.09
C LYS A 17 6.05 10.88 1.21
N THR A 18 5.05 10.00 1.27
CA THR A 18 4.94 8.84 0.37
C THR A 18 3.64 8.94 -0.40
N LYS A 19 3.75 8.92 -1.72
CA LYS A 19 2.63 8.71 -2.63
C LYS A 19 2.64 7.24 -3.03
N GLY A 20 1.48 6.62 -3.06
CA GLY A 20 1.34 5.24 -3.44
C GLY A 20 0.03 5.00 -4.16
N GLY A 21 0.04 4.01 -5.03
CA GLY A 21 -1.14 3.68 -5.81
C GLY A 21 -1.09 2.28 -6.39
N TYR A 22 -2.22 1.93 -7.00
CA TYR A 22 -2.33 0.75 -7.83
C TYR A 22 -3.23 0.99 -9.04
N VAL A 23 -3.01 0.18 -10.08
CA VAL A 23 -3.92 -0.01 -11.21
C VAL A 23 -4.13 -1.50 -11.41
N ILE A 24 -5.39 -1.94 -11.45
CA ILE A 24 -5.78 -3.30 -11.77
C ILE A 24 -6.41 -3.30 -13.16
N ASP A 25 -5.76 -3.97 -14.09
CA ASP A 25 -6.24 -4.17 -15.46
C ASP A 25 -6.63 -5.63 -15.65
N ILE A 26 -7.86 -5.89 -16.10
CA ILE A 26 -8.33 -7.24 -16.39
C ILE A 26 -8.46 -7.44 -17.89
N ASP A 27 -7.79 -8.48 -18.40
CA ASP A 27 -7.77 -8.88 -19.80
C ASP A 27 -8.00 -10.39 -19.89
N GLY A 28 -9.25 -10.78 -20.20
CA GLY A 28 -9.68 -12.18 -20.17
C GLY A 28 -9.58 -12.79 -18.78
N GLU A 29 -8.81 -13.87 -18.64
CA GLU A 29 -8.62 -14.60 -17.38
C GLU A 29 -7.49 -14.05 -16.50
N ILE A 30 -6.78 -13.01 -16.96
CA ILE A 30 -5.60 -12.46 -16.27
C ILE A 30 -5.92 -11.06 -15.76
N ALA A 31 -5.66 -10.82 -14.47
CA ALA A 31 -5.54 -9.51 -13.88
C ALA A 31 -4.05 -9.12 -13.81
N ARG A 32 -3.69 -7.97 -14.37
CA ARG A 32 -2.38 -7.34 -14.21
C ARG A 32 -2.54 -6.22 -13.19
N VAL A 33 -1.70 -6.24 -12.15
CA VAL A 33 -1.75 -5.26 -11.08
C VAL A 33 -0.43 -4.51 -11.08
N HIS A 34 -0.52 -3.22 -11.35
CA HIS A 34 0.59 -2.29 -11.24
C HIS A 34 0.53 -1.63 -9.87
N LEU A 35 1.65 -1.60 -9.16
CA LEU A 35 1.84 -0.83 -7.93
C LEU A 35 2.86 0.27 -8.21
N ASP A 36 2.61 1.44 -7.65
CA ASP A 36 3.53 2.58 -7.72
C ASP A 36 3.83 3.14 -6.34
N ILE A 37 5.07 3.60 -6.17
CA ILE A 37 5.51 4.35 -4.99
C ILE A 37 6.33 5.56 -5.44
N LYS A 38 6.14 6.68 -4.75
CA LYS A 38 7.06 7.81 -4.79
C LYS A 38 7.30 8.33 -3.38
N VAL A 39 8.55 8.32 -2.95
CA VAL A 39 8.97 8.82 -1.65
C VAL A 39 9.65 10.17 -1.85
N ILE A 40 9.32 11.12 -0.99
CA ILE A 40 9.80 12.49 -1.07
C ILE A 40 10.33 12.86 0.32
N LYS A 41 11.58 13.34 0.36
CA LYS A 41 12.17 13.96 1.55
C LYS A 41 12.34 15.44 1.30
N SER A 42 11.71 16.26 2.13
CA SER A 42 11.94 17.71 2.17
C SER A 42 12.92 18.05 3.29
N GLY A 43 13.71 19.11 3.12
CA GLY A 43 14.71 19.57 4.09
C GLY A 43 16.17 19.37 3.64
N ILE A 44 17.08 19.68 4.55
CA ILE A 44 18.53 19.74 4.30
C ILE A 44 19.30 18.53 4.85
N ASP A 45 18.65 17.71 5.69
CA ASP A 45 19.22 16.52 6.32
C ASP A 45 18.16 15.42 6.60
N GLY A 46 18.65 14.24 6.97
CA GLY A 46 17.83 13.06 7.27
C GLY A 46 17.40 12.24 6.04
N SER A 47 16.53 11.25 6.28
CA SER A 47 16.00 10.34 5.26
C SER A 47 14.48 10.22 5.41
N ALA A 48 13.79 10.01 4.29
CA ALA A 48 12.39 9.57 4.24
C ALA A 48 12.37 8.10 3.85
N HIS A 49 11.50 7.34 4.49
CA HIS A 49 11.20 5.96 4.17
C HIS A 49 9.73 5.84 3.79
N GLY A 50 9.43 5.14 2.71
CA GLY A 50 8.06 4.87 2.30
C GLY A 50 7.83 3.41 1.94
N ALA A 51 6.59 2.98 2.08
CA ALA A 51 6.15 1.64 1.69
C ALA A 51 4.74 1.67 1.10
N VAL A 52 4.49 0.81 0.12
CA VAL A 52 3.18 0.64 -0.54
C VAL A 52 2.91 -0.84 -0.75
N TYR A 53 1.70 -1.28 -0.37
CA TYR A 53 1.26 -2.66 -0.58
C TYR A 53 -0.25 -2.76 -0.68
N LEU A 54 -0.71 -3.85 -1.30
CA LEU A 54 -2.11 -4.17 -1.48
C LEU A 54 -2.47 -5.37 -0.61
N ILE A 55 -3.55 -5.26 0.17
CA ILE A 55 -4.05 -6.36 1.03
C ILE A 55 -5.47 -6.70 0.61
N GLY A 56 -5.76 -7.98 0.48
CA GLY A 56 -7.08 -8.51 0.24
C GLY A 56 -7.72 -9.08 1.49
N GLN A 57 -9.04 -8.97 1.61
CA GLN A 57 -9.83 -9.67 2.63
C GLN A 57 -10.67 -10.75 1.94
N GLU A 58 -10.48 -12.00 2.33
CA GLU A 58 -11.27 -13.14 1.89
C GLU A 58 -12.64 -13.16 2.58
N PRO A 59 -13.65 -13.87 2.03
CA PRO A 59 -14.96 -14.03 2.70
C PRO A 59 -14.91 -14.73 4.06
N SER A 60 -13.84 -15.48 4.31
CA SER A 60 -13.54 -16.10 5.62
C SER A 60 -13.19 -15.06 6.70
N GLY A 61 -12.98 -13.80 6.32
CA GLY A 61 -12.45 -12.74 7.18
C GLY A 61 -10.92 -12.69 7.24
N LYS A 62 -10.24 -13.64 6.59
CA LYS A 62 -8.77 -13.69 6.53
C LYS A 62 -8.22 -12.60 5.62
N PHE A 63 -7.12 -11.99 6.02
CA PHE A 63 -6.39 -11.03 5.20
C PHE A 63 -5.18 -11.70 4.51
N ILE A 64 -4.92 -11.30 3.27
CA ILE A 64 -3.82 -11.80 2.43
C ILE A 64 -3.11 -10.66 1.73
N VAL A 65 -1.79 -10.74 1.58
CA VAL A 65 -1.04 -9.75 0.77
C VAL A 65 -1.22 -10.08 -0.71
N LEU A 66 -1.70 -9.10 -1.48
CA LEU A 66 -1.93 -9.20 -2.91
C LEU A 66 -0.68 -8.71 -3.65
N GLY A 67 0.28 -9.61 -3.88
CA GLY A 67 1.50 -9.32 -4.65
C GLY A 67 2.71 -8.86 -3.81
N PRO A 68 3.72 -8.25 -4.45
CA PRO A 68 4.89 -7.71 -3.77
C PRO A 68 4.54 -6.40 -3.03
N THR A 69 5.39 -6.02 -2.09
CA THR A 69 5.38 -4.69 -1.48
C THR A 69 6.49 -3.87 -2.11
N LEU A 70 6.19 -2.60 -2.39
CA LEU A 70 7.18 -1.62 -2.79
C LEU A 70 7.66 -0.84 -1.57
N SER A 71 8.95 -0.52 -1.54
CA SER A 71 9.56 0.28 -0.48
C SER A 71 10.71 1.09 -1.03
N GLU A 72 10.76 2.36 -0.66
CA GLU A 72 11.80 3.27 -1.12
C GLU A 72 12.36 4.12 0.03
N THR A 73 13.61 4.55 -0.11
CA THR A 73 14.29 5.39 0.88
C THR A 73 15.02 6.54 0.21
N VAL A 74 14.68 7.75 0.60
CA VAL A 74 15.20 8.97 -0.01
C VAL A 74 15.90 9.83 1.03
N GLY A 75 17.19 10.08 0.83
CA GLY A 75 17.94 11.04 1.63
C GLY A 75 17.63 12.49 1.25
N ALA A 76 17.68 13.40 2.22
CA ALA A 76 17.65 14.83 1.93
C ALA A 76 18.88 15.24 1.10
N LYS A 77 18.71 16.25 0.24
CA LYS A 77 19.78 16.74 -0.63
C LYS A 77 19.96 18.25 -0.47
N PHE A 78 21.17 18.64 -0.06
CA PHE A 78 21.58 20.03 0.01
C PHE A 78 22.22 20.47 -1.32
N PRO A 79 21.95 21.67 -1.86
CA PRO A 79 21.05 22.73 -1.36
C PRO A 79 19.61 22.63 -1.89
N GLU A 80 19.28 21.58 -2.63
CA GLU A 80 18.05 21.45 -3.44
C GLU A 80 16.76 21.37 -2.60
N GLY A 81 16.86 20.97 -1.32
CA GLY A 81 15.81 21.12 -0.31
C GLY A 81 14.61 20.19 -0.46
N ILE A 82 14.42 19.55 -1.61
CA ILE A 82 13.47 18.47 -1.86
C ILE A 82 14.17 17.42 -2.72
N ASN A 83 14.12 16.17 -2.29
CA ASN A 83 14.60 15.03 -3.05
C ASN A 83 13.48 13.99 -3.15
N ASP A 84 13.46 13.23 -4.24
CA ASP A 84 12.47 12.18 -4.44
C ASP A 84 13.00 11.01 -5.26
N GLU A 85 12.41 9.84 -5.01
CA GLU A 85 12.66 8.60 -5.73
C GLU A 85 11.34 7.86 -5.90
N SER A 86 11.22 7.12 -7.00
CA SER A 86 10.01 6.41 -7.36
C SER A 86 10.33 5.05 -7.92
N ASP A 87 9.51 4.07 -7.57
CA ASP A 87 9.58 2.72 -8.12
C ASP A 87 8.18 2.23 -8.50
N GLN A 88 8.15 1.22 -9.36
CA GLN A 88 6.93 0.58 -9.81
C GLN A 88 7.16 -0.90 -10.05
N THR A 89 6.14 -1.71 -9.81
CA THR A 89 6.19 -3.14 -10.10
C THR A 89 4.86 -3.63 -10.66
N GLU A 90 4.91 -4.74 -11.40
CA GLU A 90 3.73 -5.44 -11.92
C GLU A 90 3.72 -6.87 -11.37
N PHE A 91 2.55 -7.32 -10.94
CA PHE A 91 2.30 -8.74 -10.74
C PHE A 91 1.01 -9.17 -11.43
N ARG A 92 0.88 -10.49 -11.64
CA ARG A 92 -0.26 -11.09 -12.32
C ARG A 92 -1.03 -12.00 -11.38
N ALA A 93 -2.35 -11.96 -11.48
CA ALA A 93 -3.25 -12.85 -10.78
C ALA A 93 -4.35 -13.33 -11.72
N HIS A 94 -5.11 -14.34 -11.28
CA HIS A 94 -6.29 -14.77 -12.01
C HIS A 94 -7.39 -13.71 -11.89
N ALA A 95 -8.06 -13.33 -12.99
CA ALA A 95 -9.10 -12.28 -13.01
C ALA A 95 -10.21 -12.52 -11.99
N ALA A 96 -10.63 -13.78 -11.85
CA ALA A 96 -11.58 -14.22 -10.82
C ALA A 96 -11.22 -13.79 -9.39
N LEU A 97 -9.93 -13.58 -9.05
CA LEU A 97 -9.57 -13.06 -7.74
C LEU A 97 -10.24 -11.72 -7.44
N PHE A 98 -10.29 -10.81 -8.40
CA PHE A 98 -10.89 -9.48 -8.25
C PHE A 98 -12.36 -9.45 -8.69
N GLN A 99 -12.78 -10.42 -9.51
CA GLN A 99 -14.12 -10.47 -10.08
C GLN A 99 -15.12 -11.34 -9.32
N ASP A 100 -14.67 -12.28 -8.48
CA ASP A 100 -15.52 -13.23 -7.75
C ASP A 100 -15.52 -12.93 -6.24
N PRO A 101 -16.66 -12.49 -5.66
CA PRO A 101 -16.73 -12.17 -4.24
C PRO A 101 -16.51 -13.39 -3.34
N SER A 102 -16.59 -14.62 -3.88
CA SER A 102 -16.24 -15.84 -3.12
C SER A 102 -14.72 -16.02 -2.93
N ARG A 103 -13.91 -15.29 -3.69
CA ARG A 103 -12.43 -15.33 -3.60
C ARG A 103 -11.88 -14.12 -2.85
N LEU A 104 -12.45 -12.94 -3.09
CA LEU A 104 -12.01 -11.69 -2.47
C LEU A 104 -13.22 -10.80 -2.20
N LEU A 105 -13.44 -10.48 -0.93
CA LEU A 105 -14.53 -9.60 -0.51
C LEU A 105 -14.20 -8.13 -0.82
N THR A 106 -13.00 -7.70 -0.46
CA THR A 106 -12.52 -6.33 -0.63
C THR A 106 -11.00 -6.30 -0.62
N TRP A 107 -10.40 -5.18 -1.00
CA TRP A 107 -8.97 -4.92 -0.79
C TRP A 107 -8.71 -3.51 -0.24
N TYR A 108 -7.49 -3.34 0.24
CA TYR A 108 -7.00 -2.17 0.93
C TYR A 108 -5.66 -1.75 0.32
N LEU A 109 -5.49 -0.45 0.09
CA LEU A 109 -4.19 0.14 -0.17
C LEU A 109 -3.57 0.58 1.16
N GLY A 110 -2.39 0.05 1.47
CA GLY A 110 -1.57 0.50 2.59
C GLY A 110 -0.46 1.42 2.11
N ILE A 111 -0.37 2.63 2.68
CA ILE A 111 0.69 3.61 2.39
C ILE A 111 1.36 4.04 3.68
N GLY A 112 2.66 3.77 3.78
CA GLY A 112 3.49 4.16 4.90
C GLY A 112 4.47 5.26 4.53
N ALA A 113 4.70 6.20 5.46
CA ALA A 113 5.70 7.25 5.36
C ALA A 113 6.35 7.46 6.74
N SER A 114 7.67 7.61 6.81
CA SER A 114 8.36 7.98 8.04
C SER A 114 9.73 8.62 7.87
N GLU A 115 10.13 9.41 8.87
CA GLU A 115 11.49 9.94 9.04
C GLU A 115 12.39 9.09 9.93
N SER A 116 11.81 8.15 10.69
CA SER A 116 12.53 7.36 11.70
C SER A 116 13.05 6.03 11.15
N HIS A 117 14.30 5.69 11.49
CA HIS A 117 14.84 4.34 11.28
C HIS A 117 14.11 3.33 12.17
N GLY A 118 13.19 2.54 11.60
CA GLY A 118 12.36 1.61 12.38
C GLY A 118 10.93 1.46 11.91
N PHE A 119 10.47 2.37 11.03
CA PHE A 119 9.28 2.17 10.20
C PHE A 119 9.40 0.82 9.45
N PRO A 120 8.32 -0.01 9.31
CA PRO A 120 8.46 -1.44 9.06
C PRO A 120 9.55 -1.70 8.04
N ARG A 121 10.68 -2.22 8.56
CA ARG A 121 11.98 -2.20 7.86
C ARG A 121 11.96 -3.13 6.65
N SER A 122 10.94 -4.00 6.60
CA SER A 122 10.72 -5.00 5.58
C SER A 122 9.28 -5.56 5.66
N ILE A 123 8.80 -6.14 4.56
CA ILE A 123 7.53 -6.88 4.45
C ILE A 123 7.33 -7.92 5.56
N PRO A 124 8.37 -8.67 6.02
CA PRO A 124 8.26 -9.59 7.15
C PRO A 124 7.70 -9.00 8.45
N ASP A 125 8.19 -7.85 8.92
CA ASP A 125 7.73 -7.25 10.19
C ASP A 125 6.26 -6.80 10.08
N LEU A 126 5.91 -6.32 8.89
CA LEU A 126 4.55 -5.96 8.54
C LEU A 126 3.65 -7.18 8.34
N LYS A 127 4.17 -8.27 7.76
CA LYS A 127 3.48 -9.55 7.62
C LYS A 127 3.20 -10.17 8.98
N GLU A 128 4.15 -10.10 9.91
CA GLU A 128 3.95 -10.56 11.28
C GLU A 128 2.87 -9.69 11.97
N ALA A 129 2.90 -8.37 11.78
CA ALA A 129 1.84 -7.48 12.29
C ALA A 129 0.46 -7.71 11.64
N ILE A 130 0.38 -7.91 10.32
CA ILE A 130 -0.88 -8.10 9.57
C ILE A 130 -1.44 -9.52 9.75
N LEU A 131 -0.58 -10.54 9.77
CA LEU A 131 -1.00 -11.95 9.75
C LEU A 131 -1.16 -12.53 11.16
N ASP A 132 -0.39 -12.05 12.14
CA ASP A 132 -0.36 -12.65 13.48
C ASP A 132 -1.00 -11.79 14.58
N GLN A 133 -1.38 -10.53 14.31
CA GLN A 133 -2.06 -9.67 15.30
C GLN A 133 -3.55 -9.49 14.99
N VAL A 134 -4.39 -10.26 15.69
CA VAL A 134 -5.86 -10.22 15.58
C VAL A 134 -6.41 -8.80 15.77
N GLU A 135 -5.85 -8.03 16.71
CA GLU A 135 -6.28 -6.64 16.98
C GLU A 135 -6.04 -5.70 15.79
N PHE A 136 -4.95 -5.90 15.05
CA PHE A 136 -4.62 -5.11 13.86
C PHE A 136 -5.62 -5.40 12.72
N ILE A 137 -5.96 -6.69 12.55
CA ILE A 137 -6.96 -7.15 11.58
C ILE A 137 -8.34 -6.56 11.89
N GLU A 138 -8.76 -6.58 13.15
CA GLU A 138 -10.05 -6.03 13.58
C GLU A 138 -10.17 -4.52 13.29
N GLN A 139 -9.08 -3.76 13.50
CA GLN A 139 -9.06 -2.32 13.22
C GLN A 139 -9.24 -2.02 11.72
N ILE A 140 -8.63 -2.81 10.84
CA ILE A 140 -8.71 -2.60 9.39
C ILE A 140 -10.05 -3.11 8.82
N ALA A 141 -10.59 -4.20 9.35
CA ALA A 141 -11.86 -4.77 8.89
C ALA A 141 -13.06 -3.82 9.08
N GLY A 142 -12.97 -2.88 10.02
CA GLY A 142 -14.00 -1.86 10.29
C GLY A 142 -13.98 -0.66 9.34
N ILE A 143 -13.00 -0.55 8.43
CA ILE A 143 -12.88 0.59 7.52
C ILE A 143 -14.01 0.54 6.48
N ALA A 144 -14.84 1.59 6.45
CA ALA A 144 -15.84 1.78 5.41
C ALA A 144 -15.17 2.06 4.05
N VAL A 145 -15.82 1.72 2.95
CA VAL A 145 -15.23 1.94 1.62
C VAL A 145 -15.05 3.43 1.34
N GLY A 146 -13.89 3.79 0.78
CA GLY A 146 -13.46 5.16 0.56
C GLY A 146 -12.98 5.87 1.84
N ALA A 147 -13.14 5.25 3.01
CA ALA A 147 -12.56 5.75 4.25
C ALA A 147 -11.13 5.26 4.41
N SER A 148 -10.37 6.03 5.19
CA SER A 148 -9.00 5.70 5.57
C SER A 148 -8.85 5.64 7.07
N LEU A 149 -7.98 4.75 7.55
CA LEU A 149 -7.57 4.69 8.94
C LEU A 149 -6.05 4.62 9.02
N ASP A 150 -5.47 5.40 9.94
CA ASP A 150 -4.05 5.31 10.26
C ASP A 150 -3.82 4.33 11.40
N VAL A 151 -3.05 3.27 11.12
CA VAL A 151 -2.69 2.24 12.10
C VAL A 151 -1.18 2.05 12.07
N ALA A 152 -0.51 2.21 13.22
CA ALA A 152 0.94 2.04 13.37
C ALA A 152 1.79 2.83 12.33
N GLY A 153 1.36 4.03 11.97
CA GLY A 153 2.07 4.86 10.98
C GLY A 153 1.80 4.45 9.53
N ILE A 154 0.75 3.68 9.27
CA ILE A 154 0.36 3.28 7.91
C ILE A 154 -1.08 3.66 7.69
N LYS A 155 -1.32 4.38 6.59
CA LYS A 155 -2.64 4.73 6.13
C LYS A 155 -3.20 3.56 5.33
N PHE A 156 -4.28 2.98 5.83
CA PHE A 156 -5.05 1.98 5.12
C PHE A 156 -6.29 2.62 4.52
N VAL A 157 -6.49 2.44 3.22
CA VAL A 157 -7.71 2.87 2.54
C VAL A 157 -8.42 1.66 1.99
N ARG A 158 -9.69 1.48 2.33
CA ARG A 158 -10.52 0.45 1.69
C ARG A 158 -11.04 1.00 0.37
N THR A 159 -10.58 0.45 -0.74
CA THR A 159 -10.79 1.08 -2.06
C THR A 159 -11.89 0.43 -2.88
N SER A 160 -12.27 -0.82 -2.59
CA SER A 160 -13.33 -1.51 -3.32
C SER A 160 -14.62 -1.71 -2.52
N ILE A 161 -15.75 -1.46 -3.19
CA ILE A 161 -17.10 -1.83 -2.74
C ILE A 161 -17.45 -3.14 -3.42
N ARG A 162 -17.73 -4.17 -2.63
CA ARG A 162 -18.68 -5.22 -2.99
C ARG A 162 -19.61 -5.47 -1.83
#